data_AF-A0A2G2FKT7-F1
#
_entry.id   AF-A0A2G2FKT7-F1
#
_cell.length_a   1.000
_cell.length_b   1.000
_cell.length_c   1.000
_cell.angle_alpha   90.00
_cell.angle_beta   90.00
_cell.angle_gamma   90.00
#
_symmetry.space_group_name_H-M   'P 1'
#
loop_
_entity.id
_entity.type
_entity.pdbx_description
1 polymer ?
#
loop_
_entity_poly.entity_id
_entity_poly.type
_entity_poly.pdbx_seq_one_letter_code
_entity_poly.pdbx_strand_id
1 'polypeptide(L)'
;MAGLAFSSWGEKGPNGGYFSHDGYHTYSYSNHPCSDQRIDSLKRYYLYNDCTVGEFMSNSSKKYFIANSDSCYFEIFEYKKNWLDKIDEMDLAPLIWTRWHEGYWKWYSKEKALVFMFLPIIGSIIFWLGIILLVTLLIVTIHHFLNEAPSIRKTKTVIICLLNFSLICFVLLENLPWSI
;
A
#
# COMPACT_ATOMS: atom_id res chain seq x y z
N MET A 1 -0.10 10.57 -14.88
CA MET A 1 0.76 9.41 -15.19
C MET A 1 0.92 8.61 -13.90
N ALA A 2 0.47 7.36 -13.89
CA ALA A 2 0.60 6.48 -12.71
C ALA A 2 2.01 5.90 -12.69
N GLY A 3 2.82 6.30 -11.70
CA GLY A 3 4.18 5.80 -11.52
C GLY A 3 4.16 4.32 -11.16
N LEU A 4 4.61 3.49 -12.09
CA LEU A 4 4.99 2.10 -11.82
C LEU A 4 6.10 2.12 -10.76
N ALA A 5 5.92 1.33 -9.70
CA ALA A 5 6.84 1.28 -8.58
C ALA A 5 8.27 0.97 -9.06
N PHE A 6 9.18 1.91 -8.80
CA PHE A 6 10.61 1.82 -9.07
C PHE A 6 11.18 0.52 -8.47
N SER A 7 11.54 -0.42 -9.31
CA SER A 7 11.98 -1.77 -8.91
C SER A 7 13.48 -2.02 -9.11
N SER A 8 14.24 -1.04 -9.58
CA SER A 8 15.70 -1.08 -9.71
C SER A 8 16.36 0.01 -8.85
N TRP A 9 16.92 -0.43 -7.73
CA TRP A 9 17.64 0.42 -6.77
C TRP A 9 18.94 0.97 -7.38
N GLY A 10 19.24 2.25 -7.15
CA GLY A 10 20.34 2.98 -7.80
C GLY A 10 19.91 3.80 -9.02
N GLU A 11 18.64 3.71 -9.43
CA GLU A 11 18.08 4.62 -10.43
C GLU A 11 17.78 5.99 -9.81
N LYS A 12 18.10 7.02 -10.58
CA LYS A 12 17.75 8.41 -10.31
C LYS A 12 16.23 8.47 -10.09
N GLY A 13 15.80 8.89 -8.91
CA GLY A 13 14.38 9.18 -8.67
C GLY A 13 13.87 10.18 -9.71
N PRO A 14 12.55 10.28 -9.92
CA PRO A 14 11.98 11.24 -10.88
C PRO A 14 12.45 12.68 -10.59
N ASN A 15 12.77 12.97 -9.33
CA ASN A 15 13.36 14.20 -8.84
C ASN A 15 14.87 14.09 -8.55
N GLY A 16 15.66 13.41 -9.37
CA GLY A 16 17.12 13.49 -9.31
C GLY A 16 17.83 12.93 -8.07
N GLY A 17 17.11 12.56 -7.01
CA GLY A 17 17.64 12.01 -5.78
C GLY A 17 18.04 10.54 -5.94
N TYR A 18 19.09 10.15 -5.22
CA TYR A 18 19.54 8.77 -5.16
C TYR A 18 19.27 8.19 -3.78
N PHE A 19 18.70 6.99 -3.77
CA PHE A 19 18.50 6.17 -2.57
C PHE A 19 19.50 5.00 -2.63
N SER A 20 20.45 4.94 -1.69
CA SER A 20 21.53 3.93 -1.72
C SER A 20 21.28 2.72 -0.81
N HIS A 21 21.95 1.61 -1.16
CA HIS A 21 21.79 0.30 -0.53
C HIS A 21 22.55 0.14 0.80
N ASP A 22 23.55 0.97 1.09
CA ASP A 22 24.46 0.81 2.25
C ASP A 22 23.79 1.01 3.62
N GLY A 23 22.46 1.13 3.66
CA GLY A 23 21.73 0.94 4.90
C GLY A 23 20.28 1.36 4.92
N TYR A 24 19.49 1.31 3.83
CA TYR A 24 18.04 1.58 3.86
C TYR A 24 17.63 2.96 4.43
N HIS A 25 18.59 3.88 4.53
CA HIS A 25 18.49 5.02 5.44
C HIS A 25 19.04 6.31 4.84
N THR A 26 19.58 6.28 3.62
CA THR A 26 20.29 7.43 3.09
C THR A 26 19.60 8.03 1.87
N TYR A 27 19.27 9.31 1.94
CA TYR A 27 18.91 10.15 0.78
C TYR A 27 20.09 11.06 0.46
N SER A 28 20.55 11.05 -0.80
CA SER A 28 21.69 11.86 -1.24
C SER A 28 21.52 12.28 -2.70
N TYR A 29 22.12 13.42 -3.04
CA TYR A 29 22.31 13.85 -4.42
C TYR A 29 23.67 13.38 -4.94
N SER A 30 23.82 12.13 -5.37
CA SER A 30 25.07 11.75 -6.06
C SER A 30 25.10 12.37 -7.47
N ASN A 31 26.24 12.92 -7.88
CA ASN A 31 26.45 13.49 -9.22
C ASN A 31 25.54 14.69 -9.60
N HIS A 32 24.87 15.34 -8.63
CA HIS A 32 24.18 16.61 -8.84
C HIS A 32 25.09 17.76 -8.41
N PRO A 33 24.99 18.98 -8.99
CA PRO A 33 25.69 20.17 -8.49
C PRO A 33 25.40 20.52 -7.02
N CYS A 34 24.47 19.82 -6.37
CA CYS A 34 23.98 20.05 -5.02
C CYS A 34 24.32 18.85 -4.10
N SER A 35 25.48 18.24 -4.37
CA SER A 35 25.91 16.93 -3.85
C SER A 35 26.23 16.85 -2.36
N ASP A 36 26.31 17.99 -1.66
CA ASP A 36 26.82 18.01 -0.29
C ASP A 36 25.77 17.61 0.75
N GLN A 37 24.52 17.43 0.33
CA GLN A 37 23.42 17.13 1.22
C GLN A 37 23.12 15.64 1.24
N ARG A 38 23.28 15.09 2.43
CA ARG A 38 23.05 13.69 2.74
C ARG A 38 22.22 13.59 4.01
N ILE A 39 21.12 12.87 3.92
CA ILE A 39 20.29 12.50 5.07
C ILE A 39 20.54 11.04 5.34
N ASP A 40 21.03 10.70 6.52
CA ASP A 40 21.09 9.32 7.00
C ASP A 40 19.90 9.01 7.94
N SER A 41 19.66 7.73 8.22
CA SER A 41 18.57 7.20 9.05
C SER A 41 17.14 7.62 8.65
N LEU A 42 16.85 7.63 7.35
CA LEU A 42 15.52 7.90 6.78
C LEU A 42 14.47 6.95 7.38
N LYS A 43 13.39 7.52 7.91
CA LYS A 43 12.29 6.78 8.56
C LYS A 43 11.10 6.64 7.66
N ARG A 44 10.61 7.74 7.10
CA ARG A 44 9.52 7.72 6.12
C ARG A 44 9.67 8.86 5.13
N TYR A 45 9.22 8.65 3.90
CA TYR A 45 9.21 9.70 2.89
C TYR A 45 8.09 9.48 1.86
N TYR A 46 7.76 10.52 1.13
CA TYR A 46 6.96 10.46 -0.08
C TYR A 46 7.52 11.42 -1.12
N LEU A 47 7.12 11.20 -2.38
CA LEU A 47 7.50 12.04 -3.50
C LEU A 47 6.25 12.78 -3.98
N TYR A 48 6.32 14.11 -4.08
CA TYR A 48 5.21 14.92 -4.57
C TYR A 48 5.72 16.21 -5.21
N ASN A 49 5.21 16.54 -6.39
CA ASN A 49 5.54 17.77 -7.13
C ASN A 49 7.07 18.02 -7.22
N ASP A 50 7.82 17.01 -7.67
CA ASP A 50 9.29 17.00 -7.77
C ASP A 50 10.06 17.20 -6.44
N CYS A 51 9.35 17.23 -5.31
CA CYS A 51 9.92 17.26 -3.98
C CYS A 51 9.94 15.87 -3.32
N THR A 52 11.02 15.55 -2.63
CA THR A 52 11.07 14.52 -1.58
C THR A 52 10.70 15.17 -0.27
N VAL A 53 9.68 14.64 0.40
CA VAL A 53 9.23 15.11 1.71
C VAL A 53 9.31 13.95 2.68
N GLY A 54 9.96 14.14 3.83
CA GLY A 54 10.16 13.01 4.73
C GLY A 54 10.62 13.34 6.14
N GLU A 55 10.86 12.27 6.88
CA GLU A 55 11.31 12.25 8.27
C GLU A 55 12.49 11.29 8.44
N PHE A 56 13.44 11.67 9.29
CA PHE A 56 14.65 10.89 9.57
C PHE A 56 15.07 11.05 11.04
N MET A 57 16.00 10.20 11.48
CA MET A 57 16.58 10.31 12.83
C MET A 57 17.98 10.90 12.75
N SER A 58 18.26 11.93 13.53
CA SER A 58 19.60 12.51 13.67
C SER A 58 19.92 12.64 15.15
N ASN A 59 21.00 12.01 15.61
CA ASN A 59 21.41 12.01 17.02
C ASN A 59 20.26 11.64 17.99
N SER A 60 19.51 10.59 17.66
CA SER A 60 18.32 10.14 18.43
C SER A 60 17.13 11.10 18.46
N SER A 61 17.20 12.24 17.76
CA SER A 61 16.08 13.16 17.57
C SER A 61 15.42 12.93 16.21
N LYS A 62 14.09 13.04 16.15
CA LYS A 62 13.34 12.96 14.89
C LYS A 62 13.34 14.32 14.22
N LYS A 63 13.83 14.37 12.98
CA LYS A 63 13.87 15.57 12.13
C LYS A 63 13.06 15.37 10.87
N TYR A 64 12.74 16.48 10.21
CA TYR A 64 11.94 16.50 9.00
C TYR A 64 12.71 17.22 7.90
N PHE A 65 12.39 16.91 6.64
CA PHE A 65 13.02 17.57 5.52
C PHE A 65 12.08 17.72 4.32
N ILE A 66 12.43 18.68 3.48
CA ILE A 66 11.91 18.86 2.13
C ILE A 66 13.11 19.05 1.22
N ALA A 67 13.14 18.35 0.09
CA ALA A 67 14.23 18.38 -0.86
C ALA A 67 13.70 18.39 -2.29
N ASN A 68 14.22 19.26 -3.16
CA ASN A 68 13.93 19.32 -4.59
C ASN A 68 15.26 19.34 -5.35
N SER A 69 15.49 18.36 -6.22
CA SER A 69 16.74 18.27 -6.99
C SER A 69 16.89 19.42 -7.96
N ASP A 70 15.82 19.75 -8.66
CA ASP A 70 15.85 20.57 -9.85
C ASP A 70 16.12 22.03 -9.48
N SER A 71 15.55 22.46 -8.35
CA SER A 71 15.84 23.77 -7.77
C SER A 71 17.00 23.74 -6.77
N CYS A 72 17.59 22.58 -6.48
CA CYS A 72 18.56 22.39 -5.40
C CYS A 72 18.09 22.91 -4.04
N TYR A 73 16.79 22.89 -3.81
CA TYR A 73 16.22 23.30 -2.54
C TYR A 73 16.31 22.13 -1.55
N PHE A 74 16.72 22.43 -0.33
CA PHE A 74 16.79 21.45 0.73
C PHE A 74 16.77 22.15 2.07
N GLU A 75 15.81 21.77 2.90
CA GLU A 75 15.62 22.36 4.21
C GLU A 75 15.33 21.27 5.23
N ILE A 76 15.98 21.38 6.39
CA ILE A 76 15.77 20.49 7.53
C ILE A 76 15.04 21.25 8.62
N PHE A 77 14.02 20.62 9.20
CA PHE A 77 13.20 21.17 10.25
C PHE A 77 13.36 20.34 11.53
N GLU A 78 13.65 21.02 12.63
CA GLU A 78 13.69 20.42 13.97
C GLU A 78 12.28 20.15 14.51
N TYR A 79 11.30 20.98 14.14
CA TYR A 79 9.94 20.91 14.65
C TYR A 79 8.95 20.53 13.55
N LYS A 80 8.07 19.56 13.86
CA LYS A 80 7.03 19.08 12.95
C LYS A 80 6.11 20.20 12.46
N LYS A 81 5.79 21.16 13.34
CA LYS A 81 4.89 22.27 13.01
C LYS A 81 5.44 23.11 11.86
N ASN A 82 6.68 23.59 11.97
CA ASN A 82 7.32 24.40 10.94
C ASN A 82 7.41 23.66 9.59
N TRP A 83 7.65 22.35 9.65
CA TRP A 83 7.67 21.50 8.46
C TRP A 83 6.28 21.38 7.80
N LEU A 84 5.22 21.22 8.59
CA LEU A 84 3.85 21.20 8.08
C LEU A 84 3.45 22.57 7.50
N ASP A 85 3.77 23.66 8.21
CA ASP A 85 3.51 25.01 7.73
C ASP A 85 4.21 25.25 6.37
N LYS A 86 5.42 24.70 6.18
CA LYS A 86 6.15 24.77 4.91
C LYS A 86 5.57 23.87 3.82
N ILE A 87 5.08 22.68 4.17
CA ILE A 87 4.35 21.80 3.24
C ILE A 87 3.11 22.52 2.72
N ASP A 88 2.37 23.19 3.59
CA ASP A 88 1.17 23.94 3.21
C ASP A 88 1.52 25.18 2.36
N GLU A 89 2.58 25.90 2.71
CA GLU A 89 3.08 27.06 1.92
C GLU A 89 3.49 26.66 0.49
N MET A 90 4.09 25.48 0.32
CA MET A 90 4.59 24.98 -0.96
C MET A 90 3.56 24.11 -1.72
N ASP A 91 2.33 23.98 -1.20
CA ASP A 91 1.29 23.09 -1.73
C ASP A 91 1.79 21.64 -1.94
N LEU A 92 2.57 21.13 -0.98
CA LEU A 92 3.12 19.79 -0.99
C LEU A 92 2.21 18.77 -0.30
N ALA A 93 0.98 19.17 0.04
CA ALA A 93 -0.03 18.31 0.65
C ALA A 93 -0.80 17.55 -0.45
N PRO A 94 -0.57 16.25 -0.63
CA PRO A 94 -1.13 15.52 -1.76
C PRO A 94 -2.65 15.32 -1.59
N LEU A 95 -3.43 15.77 -2.57
CA LEU A 95 -4.90 15.56 -2.63
C LEU A 95 -5.29 14.08 -2.80
N ILE A 96 -4.41 13.27 -3.37
CA ILE A 96 -4.60 11.83 -3.62
C ILE A 96 -3.54 11.08 -2.81
N TRP A 97 -3.87 9.91 -2.27
CA TRP A 97 -2.96 9.13 -1.42
C TRP A 97 -1.56 8.97 -2.06
N THR A 98 -0.57 9.72 -1.57
CA THR A 98 0.82 9.35 -1.83
C THR A 98 1.20 8.33 -0.77
N ARG A 99 1.58 7.13 -1.21
CA ARG A 99 2.01 6.08 -0.30
C ARG A 99 3.24 6.57 0.48
N TRP A 100 3.12 6.65 1.79
CA TRP A 100 4.28 6.81 2.65
C TRP A 100 5.18 5.58 2.50
N HIS A 101 6.41 5.80 2.10
CA HIS A 101 7.43 4.77 2.08
C HIS A 101 8.08 4.73 3.45
N GLU A 102 8.00 3.59 4.14
CA GLU A 102 8.84 3.35 5.30
C GLU A 102 10.29 3.14 4.83
N GLY A 103 11.25 3.72 5.54
CA GLY A 103 12.69 3.60 5.26
C GLY A 103 13.14 2.14 5.27
N TYR A 104 12.46 1.29 6.04
CA TYR A 104 12.62 -0.15 5.97
C TYR A 104 11.79 -0.73 4.82
N TRP A 105 12.29 -0.61 3.59
CA TRP A 105 11.82 -1.52 2.55
C TRP A 105 12.21 -2.93 2.96
N LYS A 106 11.26 -3.71 3.49
CA LYS A 106 11.47 -5.13 3.74
C LYS A 106 11.83 -5.76 2.40
N TRP A 107 13.09 -6.14 2.25
CA TRP A 107 13.54 -6.93 1.11
C TRP A 107 12.79 -8.27 1.21
N TYR A 108 11.69 -8.38 0.46
CA TYR A 108 11.06 -9.66 0.28
C TYR A 108 12.07 -10.50 -0.50
N SER A 109 12.56 -11.59 0.11
CA SER A 109 13.38 -12.56 -0.61
C SER A 109 12.69 -12.89 -1.93
N LYS A 110 13.46 -13.16 -3.00
CA LYS A 110 12.88 -13.47 -4.33
C LYS A 110 11.73 -14.49 -4.25
N GLU A 111 11.85 -15.44 -3.33
CA GLU A 111 10.81 -16.42 -2.98
C GLU A 111 9.52 -15.76 -2.47
N LYS A 112 9.60 -14.83 -1.52
CA LYS A 112 8.45 -14.06 -1.03
C LYS A 112 7.88 -13.13 -2.09
N ALA A 113 8.73 -12.51 -2.91
CA ALA A 113 8.29 -11.64 -4.00
C ALA A 113 7.40 -12.40 -5.01
N LEU A 114 7.76 -13.64 -5.35
CA LEU A 114 6.91 -14.52 -6.15
C LEU A 114 5.57 -14.78 -5.46
N VAL A 115 5.57 -15.11 -4.16
CA VAL A 115 4.32 -15.32 -3.41
C VAL A 115 3.41 -14.08 -3.46
N PHE A 116 3.95 -12.88 -3.26
CA PHE A 116 3.17 -11.63 -3.36
C PHE A 116 2.67 -11.33 -4.77
N MET A 117 3.42 -11.72 -5.81
CA MET A 117 2.99 -11.56 -7.20
C MET A 117 1.81 -12.50 -7.55
N PHE A 118 1.80 -13.71 -7.00
CA PHE A 118 0.72 -14.67 -7.22
C PHE A 118 -0.47 -14.50 -6.29
N LEU A 119 -0.30 -13.85 -5.13
CA LEU A 119 -1.38 -13.62 -4.16
C LEU A 119 -2.66 -13.00 -4.78
N PRO A 120 -2.59 -11.93 -5.61
CA PRO A 120 -3.79 -11.38 -6.24
C PRO A 120 -4.42 -12.33 -7.26
N ILE A 121 -3.62 -13.15 -7.95
CA ILE A 121 -4.12 -14.16 -8.90
C ILE A 121 -4.86 -15.26 -8.14
N ILE A 122 -4.25 -15.79 -7.07
CA ILE A 122 -4.84 -16.80 -6.19
C ILE A 122 -6.12 -16.25 -5.56
N GLY A 123 -6.09 -15.02 -5.04
CA GLY A 123 -7.26 -14.35 -4.47
C GLY A 123 -8.39 -14.20 -5.49
N SER A 124 -8.07 -13.82 -6.74
CA SER A 124 -9.06 -13.74 -7.82
C SER A 124 -9.66 -15.10 -8.16
N ILE A 125 -8.86 -16.18 -8.17
CA ILE A 125 -9.36 -17.54 -8.44
C ILE A 125 -10.30 -17.99 -7.32
N ILE A 126 -9.92 -17.80 -6.06
CA ILE A 126 -10.75 -18.14 -4.89
C ILE A 126 -12.07 -17.37 -4.93
N PHE A 127 -12.02 -16.07 -5.28
CA PHE A 127 -13.21 -15.25 -5.43
C PHE A 127 -14.18 -15.79 -6.47
N TRP A 128 -13.70 -16.12 -7.68
CA TRP A 128 -14.54 -16.69 -8.73
C TRP A 128 -15.09 -18.08 -8.36
N LEU A 129 -14.30 -18.93 -7.71
CA LEU A 129 -14.78 -20.22 -7.19
C LEU A 129 -15.90 -20.04 -6.17
N GLY A 130 -15.80 -19.03 -5.30
CA GLY A 130 -16.86 -18.66 -4.37
C GLY A 130 -18.16 -18.25 -5.06
N ILE A 131 -18.08 -17.44 -6.13
CA ILE A 131 -19.24 -17.05 -6.94
C ILE A 131 -19.88 -18.27 -7.61
N ILE A 132 -19.09 -19.14 -8.24
CA ILE A 132 -19.60 -20.35 -8.90
C ILE A 132 -20.32 -21.25 -7.89
N LEU A 133 -19.74 -21.45 -6.71
CA LEU A 133 -20.35 -22.24 -5.64
C LEU A 133 -21.69 -21.63 -5.20
N LEU A 134 -21.73 -20.31 -4.99
CA LEU A 134 -22.93 -19.58 -4.58
C LEU A 134 -24.05 -19.69 -5.63
N VAL A 135 -23.73 -19.51 -6.91
CA VAL A 135 -24.69 -19.66 -8.02
C VAL A 135 -25.22 -21.09 -8.08
N THR A 136 -24.35 -22.09 -7.93
CA THR A 136 -24.74 -23.50 -7.95
C THR A 136 -25.70 -23.83 -6.79
N LEU A 137 -25.39 -23.35 -5.59
CA LEU A 137 -26.25 -23.51 -4.42
C LEU A 137 -27.60 -22.82 -4.60
N LEU A 138 -27.62 -21.65 -5.22
CA LEU A 138 -28.85 -20.92 -5.55
C LEU A 138 -29.72 -21.69 -6.56
N ILE A 139 -29.12 -22.24 -7.62
CA ILE A 139 -29.83 -23.08 -8.60
C ILE A 139 -30.43 -24.33 -7.93
N VAL A 140 -29.65 -25.04 -7.11
CA VAL A 140 -30.14 -26.22 -6.37
C VAL A 140 -31.30 -25.84 -5.45
N THR A 141 -31.20 -24.71 -4.76
CA THR A 141 -32.25 -24.20 -3.87
C THR A 141 -33.53 -23.87 -4.64
N ILE A 142 -33.41 -23.21 -5.80
CA ILE A 142 -34.55 -22.90 -6.67
C ILE A 142 -35.19 -24.18 -7.20
N HIS A 143 -34.39 -25.13 -7.71
CA HIS A 143 -34.90 -26.39 -8.26
C HIS A 143 -35.65 -27.20 -7.20
N HIS A 144 -35.08 -27.31 -6.00
CA HIS A 144 -35.72 -27.95 -4.85
C HIS A 144 -37.00 -27.20 -4.44
N PHE A 145 -36.98 -25.86 -4.47
CA PHE A 145 -38.16 -25.03 -4.20
C PHE A 145 -39.24 -25.17 -5.27
N LEU A 146 -38.93 -25.53 -6.52
CA LEU A 146 -39.97 -25.76 -7.53
C LEU A 146 -40.61 -27.15 -7.38
N ASN A 147 -39.85 -28.15 -6.93
CA ASN A 147 -40.25 -29.56 -7.00
C ASN A 147 -40.81 -30.18 -5.69
N GLU A 148 -40.56 -29.63 -4.49
CA GLU A 148 -41.04 -30.25 -3.23
C GLU A 148 -42.43 -29.78 -2.76
N ALA A 149 -43.15 -30.57 -1.95
CA ALA A 149 -44.43 -30.18 -1.34
C ALA A 149 -44.29 -29.04 -0.29
N PRO A 150 -45.28 -28.14 -0.14
CA PRO A 150 -45.14 -26.86 0.58
C PRO A 150 -44.88 -26.96 2.10
N SER A 151 -45.15 -28.09 2.76
CA SER A 151 -45.01 -28.21 4.23
C SER A 151 -43.58 -28.48 4.70
N ILE A 152 -42.75 -29.20 3.93
CA ILE A 152 -41.35 -29.51 4.28
C ILE A 152 -40.37 -28.39 3.85
N ARG A 153 -40.82 -27.50 2.95
CA ARG A 153 -40.01 -26.41 2.35
C ARG A 153 -39.46 -25.40 3.36
N LYS A 154 -40.16 -25.08 4.44
CA LYS A 154 -39.82 -23.91 5.26
C LYS A 154 -38.54 -24.12 6.09
N THR A 155 -38.39 -25.27 6.73
CA THR A 155 -37.26 -25.49 7.66
C THR A 155 -35.94 -25.75 6.93
N LYS A 156 -35.95 -26.57 5.86
CA LYS A 156 -34.73 -26.89 5.10
C LYS A 156 -34.16 -25.66 4.37
N THR A 157 -35.02 -24.84 3.78
CA THR A 157 -34.60 -23.64 3.04
C THR A 157 -33.97 -22.60 3.98
N VAL A 158 -34.55 -22.39 5.16
CA VAL A 158 -34.00 -21.47 6.16
C VAL A 158 -32.61 -21.93 6.63
N ILE A 159 -32.43 -23.23 6.89
CA ILE A 159 -31.13 -23.78 7.29
C ILE A 159 -30.08 -23.60 6.19
N ILE A 160 -30.44 -23.88 4.93
CA ILE A 160 -29.53 -23.70 3.78
C ILE A 160 -29.17 -22.21 3.60
N CYS A 161 -30.14 -21.30 3.71
CA CYS A 161 -29.87 -19.86 3.63
C CYS A 161 -28.95 -19.38 4.76
N LEU A 162 -29.16 -19.85 6.00
CA LEU A 162 -28.31 -19.49 7.14
C LEU A 162 -26.87 -20.02 6.98
N LEU A 163 -26.69 -21.24 6.49
CA LEU A 163 -25.37 -21.81 6.19
C LEU A 163 -24.64 -21.02 5.09
N ASN A 164 -25.35 -20.68 4.01
CA ASN A 164 -24.78 -19.86 2.93
C ASN A 164 -24.42 -18.45 3.40
N PHE A 165 -25.29 -17.83 4.18
CA PHE A 165 -25.04 -16.50 4.75
C PHE A 165 -23.82 -16.52 5.68
N SER A 166 -23.71 -17.53 6.55
CA SER A 166 -22.54 -17.73 7.41
C SER A 166 -21.24 -17.87 6.62
N LEU A 167 -21.26 -18.68 5.55
CA LEU A 167 -20.10 -18.88 4.67
C LEU A 167 -19.66 -17.57 4.00
N ILE A 168 -20.61 -16.78 3.48
CA ILE A 168 -20.33 -15.48 2.85
C ILE A 168 -19.73 -14.52 3.88
N CYS A 169 -20.32 -14.42 5.08
CA CYS A 169 -19.79 -13.58 6.15
C CYS A 169 -18.36 -13.99 6.53
N PHE A 170 -18.07 -15.29 6.61
CA PHE A 170 -16.72 -15.79 6.89
C PHE A 170 -15.72 -15.37 5.81
N VAL A 171 -16.06 -15.58 4.53
CA VAL A 171 -15.19 -15.18 3.39
C VAL A 171 -14.97 -13.66 3.36
N LEU A 172 -16.00 -12.86 3.63
CA LEU A 172 -15.87 -11.41 3.69
C LEU A 172 -15.02 -10.96 4.88
N LEU A 173 -15.17 -11.60 6.05
CA LEU A 173 -14.39 -11.28 7.25
C LEU A 173 -12.90 -11.63 7.09
N GLU A 174 -12.55 -12.74 6.44
CA GLU A 174 -11.15 -13.10 6.20
C GLU A 174 -10.48 -12.23 5.13
N ASN A 175 -11.24 -11.74 4.15
CA ASN A 175 -10.70 -10.93 3.04
C ASN A 175 -10.81 -9.41 3.27
N LEU A 176 -11.45 -8.98 4.36
CA LEU A 176 -11.36 -7.59 4.79
C LEU A 176 -9.91 -7.30 5.22
N PRO A 177 -9.26 -6.27 4.68
CA PRO A 177 -7.93 -5.88 5.12
C PRO A 177 -8.04 -5.34 6.54
N TRP A 178 -7.87 -6.21 7.54
CA TRP A 178 -7.70 -5.82 8.94
C TRP A 178 -6.31 -5.20 9.11
N SER A 179 -6.14 -4.00 8.58
CA SER A 179 -5.00 -3.14 8.86
C SER A 179 -5.45 -1.68 8.78
N ILE A 180 -6.07 -1.24 9.85
CA ILE A 180 -5.95 0.15 10.34
C ILE A 180 -5.13 0.07 11.62
#